data_AF-A0A9E5SBE4-F1
#
_entry.id   AF-A0A9E5SBE4-F1
#
_cell.length_a   1.000
_cell.length_b   1.000
_cell.length_c   1.000
_cell.angle_alpha   90.00
_cell.angle_beta   90.00
_cell.angle_gamma   90.00
#
_symmetry.space_group_name_H-M   'P 1'
#
loop_
_entity.id
_entity.type
_entity.pdbx_description
1 polymer ?
#
loop_
_entity_poly.entity_id
_entity_poly.type
_entity_poly.pdbx_seq_one_letter_code
_entity_poly.pdbx_strand_id
1 'polypeptide(L)' 'MNEEIGVKYKDLAESISRLECELAFLGGQLYEVVDEEEKEVLSNKYLAVAKELNEQKGRLKRYK' A
#
# COMPACT_ATOMS: atom_id res chain seq x y z
N MET A 1 -22.62 -1.69 17.48
CA MET A 1 -21.37 -2.39 17.86
C MET A 1 -20.87 -3.34 16.76
N ASN A 2 -21.59 -4.38 16.33
CA ASN A 2 -21.08 -5.28 15.25
C ASN A 2 -20.95 -4.59 13.88
N GLU A 3 -21.83 -3.64 13.58
CA GLU A 3 -21.85 -2.93 12.29
C GLU A 3 -20.62 -2.01 12.12
N GLU A 4 -20.22 -1.31 13.18
CA GLU A 4 -19.04 -0.42 13.18
C GLU A 4 -17.71 -1.17 13.00
N ILE A 5 -17.63 -2.41 13.50
CA ILE A 5 -16.46 -3.28 13.31
C ILE A 5 -16.40 -3.75 11.85
N GLY A 6 -17.55 -4.11 11.27
CA GLY A 6 -17.66 -4.51 9.87
C GLY A 6 -17.28 -3.39 8.90
N VAL A 7 -17.72 -2.15 9.16
CA VAL A 7 -17.36 -0.97 8.35
C VAL A 7 -15.86 -0.71 8.43
N LYS A 8 -15.28 -0.68 9.63
CA LYS A 8 -13.82 -0.48 9.81
C LYS A 8 -12.98 -1.55 9.13
N TYR A 9 -13.42 -2.81 9.16
CA TYR A 9 -12.75 -3.90 8.47
C TYR A 9 -12.77 -3.69 6.96
N LYS A 10 -13.94 -3.31 6.42
CA LYS A 10 -14.12 -3.06 4.98
C LYS A 10 -13.26 -1.90 4.50
N ASP A 11 -13.28 -0.76 5.20
CA ASP A 11 -12.45 0.41 4.88
C ASP A 11 -10.95 0.07 4.86
N LEU A 12 -10.52 -0.74 5.84
CA LEU A 12 -9.13 -1.18 5.94
C LEU A 12 -8.74 -2.12 4.80
N ALA A 13 -9.63 -3.04 4.42
CA ALA A 13 -9.41 -3.96 3.30
C ALA A 13 -9.37 -3.21 1.96
N GLU A 14 -10.23 -2.22 1.75
CA GLU A 14 -10.22 -1.37 0.55
C GLU A 14 -8.93 -0.54 0.48
N SER A 15 -8.48 0.03 1.61
CA SER A 15 -7.20 0.74 1.68
C SER A 15 -6.01 -0.17 1.34
N ILE A 16 -5.98 -1.40 1.86
CA ILE A 16 -4.94 -2.39 1.54
C ILE A 16 -4.94 -2.70 0.03
N SER A 17 -6.11 -2.96 -0.55
CA SER A 17 -6.21 -3.27 -1.98
C SER A 17 -5.72 -2.11 -2.86
N ARG A 18 -6.01 -0.86 -2.47
CA ARG A 18 -5.51 0.32 -3.18
C ARG A 18 -3.99 0.43 -3.12
N LEU A 19 -3.42 0.26 -1.93
CA LEU A 19 -1.96 0.32 -1.73
C LEU A 19 -1.23 -0.81 -2.48
N GLU A 20 -1.83 -2.00 -2.58
CA GLU A 20 -1.28 -3.10 -3.39
C GLU A 20 -1.27 -2.76 -4.89
N CYS A 21 -2.32 -2.13 -5.41
CA CYS A 21 -2.35 -1.66 -6.79
C CYS A 21 -1.30 -0.57 -7.05
N GLU A 22 -1.13 0.36 -6.11
CA GLU A 22 -0.14 1.43 -6.21
C GLU A 22 1.30 0.87 -6.19
N LEU A 23 1.59 -0.13 -5.36
CA LEU A 23 2.88 -0.83 -5.40
C LEU A 23 3.12 -1.52 -6.73
N ALA A 24 2.12 -2.21 -7.28
CA ALA A 24 2.26 -2.87 -8.57
C ALA A 24 2.56 -1.87 -9.69
N PHE A 25 1.87 -0.72 -9.68
CA PHE A 25 2.10 0.37 -10.61
C PHE A 25 3.52 0.94 -10.49
N LEU A 26 3.93 1.34 -9.28
CA LEU A 26 5.28 1.88 -9.02
C LEU A 26 6.37 0.86 -9.34
N GLY A 27 6.14 -0.42 -9.07
CA GLY A 27 7.06 -1.49 -9.42
C GLY A 27 7.26 -1.64 -10.93
N GLY A 28 6.19 -1.47 -11.71
CA GLY A 28 6.27 -1.40 -13.18
C GLY A 28 7.10 -0.21 -13.64
N GLN A 29 6.83 0.99 -13.11
CA GLN A 29 7.61 2.19 -13.46
C GLN A 29 9.09 2.05 -13.10
N LEU A 30 9.41 1.47 -11.94
CA LEU A 30 10.79 1.22 -11.51
C LEU A 30 11.54 0.23 -12.39
N TYR A 31 10.83 -0.66 -13.08
CA TYR A 31 11.42 -1.59 -14.02
C TYR A 31 11.78 -0.90 -15.34
N GLU A 32 10.98 0.08 -15.77
CA GLU A 32 11.15 0.79 -17.05
C GLU A 32 12.07 2.01 -16.95
N VAL A 33 12.20 2.63 -15.77
CA VAL A 33 12.99 3.86 -15.59
C VAL A 33 14.50 3.60 -15.72
N VAL A 34 15.15 4.42 -16.56
CA VAL A 34 16.60 4.36 -16.82
C VAL A 34 17.33 5.49 -16.10
N ASP A 35 16.68 6.63 -15.91
CA ASP A 35 17.23 7.78 -15.20
C ASP A 35 17.37 7.50 -13.70
N GLU A 36 18.55 7.75 -13.14
CA GLU A 36 18.85 7.41 -11.74
C GLU A 36 18.13 8.31 -10.75
N GLU A 37 17.93 9.60 -11.06
CA GLU A 37 17.23 10.54 -10.18
C GLU A 37 15.74 10.19 -10.10
N GLU A 38 15.12 9.96 -11.26
CA GLU A 38 13.73 9.50 -11.33
C GLU A 38 13.54 8.14 -10.65
N LYS A 39 14.51 7.23 -10.80
CA LYS A 39 14.52 5.94 -10.12
C LYS A 39 14.60 6.08 -8.61
N GLU A 40 15.41 6.99 -8.09
CA GLU A 40 15.50 7.25 -6.65
C GLU A 40 14.16 7.79 -6.12
N VAL A 41 13.55 8.73 -6.82
CA VAL A 41 12.24 9.29 -6.47
C VAL A 41 11.16 8.20 -6.45
N LEU A 42 11.09 7.37 -7.50
CA LEU A 42 10.14 6.26 -7.59
C LEU A 42 10.40 5.20 -6.50
N SER A 43 11.67 4.92 -6.17
CA SER A 43 12.05 3.98 -5.13
C SER A 43 11.60 4.47 -3.75
N ASN A 44 11.80 5.75 -3.45
CA ASN A 44 11.34 6.37 -2.22
C ASN A 44 9.82 6.32 -2.08
N LYS A 45 9.08 6.59 -3.18
CA LYS A 45 7.61 6.44 -3.21
C LYS A 45 7.19 5.00 -2.96
N TYR A 46 7.81 4.04 -3.66
CA TYR A 46 7.52 2.62 -3.49
C TYR A 46 7.72 2.16 -2.04
N LEU A 47 8.83 2.55 -1.42
CA LEU A 47 9.12 2.21 -0.03
C LEU A 47 8.12 2.84 0.96
N ALA A 48 7.69 4.08 0.71
CA ALA A 48 6.68 4.74 1.52
C ALA A 48 5.33 3.99 1.47
N VAL A 49 4.86 3.65 0.26
CA VAL A 49 3.62 2.89 0.05
C VAL A 49 3.73 1.49 0.67
N ALA A 50 4.89 0.83 0.54
CA ALA A 50 5.12 -0.50 1.11
C ALA A 50 5.07 -0.49 2.64
N LYS A 51 5.62 0.56 3.26
CA LYS A 51 5.56 0.77 4.70
C LYS A 51 4.11 0.95 5.16
N GLU A 52 3.36 1.84 4.50
CA GLU A 52 1.96 2.07 4.83
C GLU A 52 1.12 0.79 4.68
N LEU A 53 1.31 0.05 3.59
CA LEU A 53 0.64 -1.24 3.37
C LEU A 53 0.90 -2.22 4.51
N ASN A 54 2.14 -2.31 4.97
CA ASN A 54 2.51 -3.19 6.08
C ASN A 54 1.82 -2.76 7.39
N GLU A 55 1.70 -1.46 7.64
CA GLU A 55 0.97 -0.93 8.79
C GLU A 55 -0.52 -1.27 8.71
N GLN A 56 -1.17 -1.08 7.55
CA GLN A 56 -2.58 -1.42 7.36
C GLN A 56 -2.82 -2.94 7.49
N LYS A 57 -1.97 -3.78 6.88
CA LYS A 57 -2.03 -5.24 7.05
C LYS A 57 -1.84 -5.64 8.52
N GLY A 58 -0.94 -4.96 9.24
CA GLY A 58 -0.73 -5.14 10.67
C GLY A 58 -1.97 -4.79 11.50
N ARG A 59 -2.69 -3.72 11.13
CA ARG A 59 -3.98 -3.36 11.74
C ARG A 59 -5.06 -4.39 11.42
N LEU A 60 -5.15 -4.87 10.17
CA LEU A 60 -6.17 -5.84 9.74
C LEU A 60 -6.05 -7.15 10.52
N LYS A 61 -4.82 -7.62 10.74
CA LYS A 61 -4.54 -8.81 11.56
C LYS A 61 -5.06 -8.70 12.99
N ARG A 62 -5.22 -7.48 13.54
CA ARG A 62 -5.75 -7.27 14.90
C ARG A 62 -7.28 -7.33 14.97
N TYR A 63 -7.96 -7.29 13.81
CA TYR A 63 -9.42 -7.47 13.70
C TYR A 63 -9.81 -8.92 13.40
N LYS A 64 -8.82 -9.82 13.23
CA LYS A 64 -9.02 -11.21 12.84
C LYS A 64 -8.99 -12.15 14.04
#